data_AF-A0A7S0A9D4-F1
#
_entry.id   AF-A0A7S0A9D4-F1
#
_cell.length_a   1.000
_cell.length_b   1.000
_cell.length_c   1.000
_cell.angle_alpha   90.00
_cell.angle_beta   90.00
_cell.angle_gamma   90.00
#
_symmetry.space_group_name_H-M   'P 1'
#
loop_
_entity.id
_entity.type
_entity.pdbx_description
1 polymer ?
#
loop_
_entity_poly.entity_id
_entity_poly.type
_entity_poly.pdbx_seq_one_letter_code
_entity_poly.pdbx_strand_id
1 'polypeptide(L)'
;PECDPLPCLDNLPAGPLVRHDCDSVTTASNCTVSCIGGYEGTAESWTCLPSGSVSGMLPTCTPLRCGSLSLAMVADDCDGIAYGTTCETWCAQGYDGSQSRPERWKCTSLQADQWTVTLSGNEPECAPQQC
;
A
#
# COMPACT_ATOMS: atom_id res chain seq x y z
N PRO A 1 37.86 22.26 21.28
CA PRO A 1 36.61 22.56 20.56
C PRO A 1 35.86 21.26 20.27
N GLU A 2 34.78 21.00 21.01
CA GLU A 2 33.79 19.99 20.63
C GLU A 2 32.96 20.58 19.49
N CYS A 3 32.89 19.86 18.38
CA CYS A 3 32.00 20.20 17.27
C CYS A 3 30.78 19.29 17.41
N ASP A 4 29.66 19.86 17.84
CA ASP A 4 28.39 19.16 17.85
C ASP A 4 27.79 19.13 16.42
N PRO A 5 27.33 17.97 15.95
CA PRO A 5 26.74 17.87 14.61
C PRO A 5 25.40 18.59 14.57
N LEU A 6 25.21 19.43 13.55
CA LEU A 6 23.99 20.23 13.39
C LEU A 6 22.84 19.38 12.83
N PRO A 7 21.59 19.62 13.25
CA PRO A 7 20.43 18.96 12.67
C PRO A 7 20.21 19.42 11.21
N CYS A 8 19.81 18.49 10.34
CA CYS A 8 19.30 18.85 9.02
C CYS A 8 17.79 19.06 9.08
N LEU A 9 17.33 20.24 8.65
CA LEU A 9 15.91 20.60 8.57
C LEU A 9 15.48 20.99 7.15
N ASP A 10 16.44 21.15 6.24
CA ASP A 10 16.18 21.57 4.87
C ASP A 10 16.11 20.37 3.91
N ASN A 11 15.31 20.53 2.85
CA ASN A 11 15.13 19.54 1.78
C ASN A 11 14.61 18.18 2.26
N LEU A 12 13.78 18.15 3.30
CA LEU A 12 13.18 16.92 3.80
C LEU A 12 12.39 16.17 2.70
N PRO A 13 12.41 14.83 2.67
CA PRO A 13 11.80 14.05 1.60
C PRO A 13 10.27 14.20 1.61
N ALA A 14 9.72 15.03 0.72
CA ALA A 14 8.27 15.22 0.62
C ALA A 14 7.69 14.48 -0.60
N GLY A 15 6.64 13.69 -0.40
CA GLY A 15 5.89 13.07 -1.48
C GLY A 15 4.63 12.33 -0.98
N PRO A 16 3.58 12.19 -1.80
CA PRO A 16 2.31 11.63 -1.37
C PRO A 16 2.37 10.12 -1.07
N LEU A 17 3.40 9.43 -1.57
CA LEU A 17 3.55 7.96 -1.49
C LEU A 17 4.75 7.51 -0.64
N VAL A 18 5.42 8.44 0.03
CA VAL A 18 6.65 8.15 0.78
C VAL A 18 6.51 8.53 2.25
N ARG A 19 7.25 7.82 3.10
CA ARG A 19 7.44 8.09 4.52
C ARG A 19 8.94 8.09 4.82
N HIS A 20 9.39 8.94 5.72
CA HIS A 20 10.79 9.01 6.11
C HIS A 20 10.95 9.17 7.62
N ASP A 21 12.18 8.98 8.09
CA ASP A 21 12.62 9.25 9.47
C ASP A 21 13.69 10.36 9.54
N CYS A 22 13.80 11.19 8.49
CA CYS A 22 14.76 12.29 8.37
C CYS A 22 14.52 13.51 9.30
N ASP A 23 13.48 13.51 10.14
CA ASP A 23 13.12 14.70 10.94
C ASP A 23 14.12 15.03 12.06
N SER A 24 15.02 14.10 12.39
CA SER A 24 15.93 14.21 13.53
C SER A 24 17.37 13.81 13.19
N VAL A 25 17.74 13.80 11.90
CA VAL A 25 19.10 13.47 11.50
C VAL A 25 20.04 14.65 11.65
N THR A 26 21.27 14.36 12.08
CA THR A 26 22.35 15.34 12.23
C THR A 26 23.42 15.15 11.15
N THR A 27 24.31 16.13 11.00
CA THR A 27 25.37 16.11 9.98
C THR A 27 26.12 14.77 9.94
N ALA A 28 26.33 14.24 8.73
CA ALA A 28 26.94 12.93 8.47
C ALA A 28 26.13 11.70 8.94
N SER A 29 24.88 11.89 9.39
CA SER A 29 23.93 10.81 9.66
C SER A 29 23.08 10.51 8.43
N ASN A 30 22.54 9.28 8.38
CA ASN A 30 21.64 8.84 7.33
C ASN A 30 20.22 8.64 7.87
N CYS A 31 19.23 8.83 7.01
CA CYS A 31 17.85 8.46 7.23
C CYS A 31 17.35 7.57 6.09
N THR A 32 16.26 6.88 6.34
CA THR A 32 15.62 5.99 5.36
C THR A 32 14.32 6.62 4.87
N VAL A 33 14.14 6.60 3.56
CA VAL A 33 12.90 6.99 2.90
C VAL A 33 12.30 5.74 2.28
N SER A 34 11.11 5.37 2.73
CA SER A 34 10.39 4.18 2.28
C SER A 34 9.02 4.54 1.73
N CYS A 35 8.39 3.60 1.03
CA CYS A 35 7.02 3.77 0.56
C CYS A 35 6.03 3.67 1.71
N ILE A 36 4.91 4.40 1.59
CA ILE A 36 3.79 4.25 2.53
C ILE A 36 3.15 2.86 2.41
N GLY A 37 2.37 2.48 3.42
CA GLY A 37 1.58 1.25 3.37
C GLY A 37 0.68 1.22 2.12
N GLY A 38 0.66 0.08 1.44
CA GLY A 38 -0.13 -0.14 0.22
C GLY A 38 0.68 0.02 -1.06
N TYR A 39 1.94 0.44 -0.93
CA TYR A 39 2.88 0.59 -2.02
C TYR A 39 4.16 -0.17 -1.70
N GLU A 40 4.75 -0.76 -2.73
CA GLU A 40 6.05 -1.43 -2.67
C GLU A 40 7.09 -0.62 -3.44
N GLY A 41 8.33 -0.69 -2.98
CA GLY A 41 9.46 -0.03 -3.59
C GLY A 41 10.71 -0.24 -2.75
N THR A 42 11.88 -0.11 -3.38
CA THR A 42 13.16 -0.17 -2.69
C THR A 42 13.31 1.08 -1.84
N ALA A 43 13.50 0.92 -0.53
CA ALA A 43 13.79 2.05 0.35
C ALA A 43 15.13 2.69 -0.02
N GLU A 44 15.18 4.01 0.01
CA GLU A 44 16.36 4.80 -0.34
C GLU A 44 16.97 5.43 0.91
N SER A 45 18.31 5.46 0.97
CA SER A 45 19.03 6.11 2.07
C SER A 45 19.35 7.55 1.68
N TRP A 46 19.02 8.47 2.57
CA TRP A 46 19.32 9.90 2.44
C TRP A 46 20.38 10.28 3.46
N THR A 47 21.25 11.21 3.10
CA THR A 47 22.34 11.66 3.97
C THR A 47 22.18 13.13 4.31
N CYS A 48 22.35 13.45 5.59
CA CYS A 48 22.39 14.82 6.06
C CYS A 48 23.76 15.45 5.75
N LEU A 49 23.75 16.47 4.87
CA LEU A 49 24.95 17.17 4.44
C LEU A 49 25.36 18.25 5.46
N PRO A 50 26.65 18.66 5.46
CA PRO A 50 27.13 19.79 6.28
C PRO A 50 26.43 21.13 6.00
N SER A 51 25.70 21.24 4.90
CA SER A 51 24.86 22.40 4.57
C SER A 51 23.59 22.52 5.42
N GLY A 52 23.23 21.51 6.22
CA GLY A 52 21.96 21.48 6.96
C GLY A 52 20.77 20.93 6.16
N SER A 53 21.05 20.42 4.95
CA SER A 53 20.05 19.80 4.06
C SER A 53 20.25 18.30 3.95
N VAL A 54 19.16 17.53 3.91
CA VAL A 54 19.25 16.11 3.53
C VAL A 54 19.31 15.96 2.01
N SER A 55 20.08 15.00 1.54
CA SER A 55 20.27 14.71 0.12
C SER A 55 20.14 13.23 -0.15
N GLY A 56 19.39 12.87 -1.17
CA GLY A 56 19.16 11.51 -1.61
C GLY A 56 18.17 11.48 -2.77
N MET A 57 17.75 10.28 -3.16
CA MET A 57 16.75 10.08 -4.21
C MET A 57 15.48 9.49 -3.60
N LEU A 58 14.32 9.95 -4.05
CA LEU A 58 13.06 9.36 -3.60
C LEU A 58 12.92 7.93 -4.16
N PRO A 59 12.44 6.98 -3.36
CA PRO A 59 12.17 5.63 -3.83
C PRO A 59 11.05 5.62 -4.86
N THR A 60 11.10 4.70 -5.82
CA THR A 60 9.99 4.49 -6.77
C THR A 60 8.95 3.59 -6.11
N CYS A 61 7.80 4.16 -5.76
CA CYS A 61 6.71 3.44 -5.11
C CYS A 61 5.65 3.02 -6.13
N THR A 62 5.46 1.71 -6.29
CA THR A 62 4.40 1.11 -7.09
C THR A 62 3.29 0.58 -6.20
N PRO A 63 2.01 0.72 -6.56
CA PRO A 63 0.91 0.21 -5.76
C PRO A 63 0.99 -1.32 -5.69
N LEU A 64 0.85 -1.86 -4.48
CA LEU A 64 0.73 -3.30 -4.28
C LEU A 64 -0.52 -3.83 -5.01
N ARG A 65 -0.50 -5.11 -5.36
CA ARG A 65 -1.63 -5.76 -6.02
C ARG A 65 -2.31 -6.73 -5.08
N CYS A 66 -3.64 -6.69 -5.04
CA CYS A 66 -4.42 -7.69 -4.34
C CYS A 66 -4.42 -9.00 -5.13
N GLY A 67 -4.37 -10.12 -4.41
CA GLY A 67 -4.58 -11.44 -4.99
C GLY A 67 -6.04 -11.67 -5.37
N SER A 68 -6.28 -12.73 -6.14
CA SER A 68 -7.63 -13.19 -6.50
C SER A 68 -8.45 -13.62 -5.29
N LEU A 69 -9.76 -13.41 -5.38
CA LEU A 69 -10.71 -13.82 -4.36
C LEU A 69 -11.13 -15.29 -4.62
N SER A 70 -10.56 -16.24 -3.89
CA SER A 70 -10.86 -17.67 -4.07
C SER A 70 -12.01 -18.16 -3.20
N LEU A 71 -13.23 -17.68 -3.48
CA LEU A 71 -14.46 -18.11 -2.80
C LEU A 71 -15.22 -19.13 -3.65
N ALA A 72 -15.73 -20.20 -3.03
CA ALA A 72 -16.34 -21.32 -3.76
C ALA A 72 -17.66 -20.98 -4.48
N MET A 73 -18.39 -19.96 -4.00
CA MET A 73 -19.73 -19.58 -4.47
C MET A 73 -19.74 -18.25 -5.23
N VAL A 74 -18.60 -17.57 -5.30
CA VAL A 74 -18.47 -16.19 -5.79
C VAL A 74 -17.46 -16.17 -6.92
N ALA A 75 -17.81 -15.50 -8.01
CA ALA A 75 -16.92 -15.13 -9.09
C ALA A 75 -16.62 -13.63 -9.00
N ASP A 76 -15.43 -13.24 -9.41
CA ASP A 76 -14.93 -11.88 -9.26
C ASP A 76 -14.05 -11.45 -10.43
N ASP A 77 -13.86 -10.13 -10.58
CA ASP A 77 -12.84 -9.52 -11.43
C ASP A 77 -11.73 -8.84 -10.61
N CYS A 78 -11.52 -9.29 -9.37
CA CYS A 78 -10.59 -8.68 -8.43
C CYS A 78 -9.13 -9.16 -8.59
N ASP A 79 -8.84 -10.04 -9.55
CA ASP A 79 -7.51 -10.60 -9.74
C ASP A 79 -6.48 -9.53 -10.15
N GLY A 80 -5.45 -9.34 -9.31
CA GLY A 80 -4.32 -8.49 -9.62
C GLY A 80 -4.62 -6.99 -9.66
N ILE A 81 -5.74 -6.55 -9.07
CA ILE A 81 -6.11 -5.13 -9.00
C ILE A 81 -5.16 -4.34 -8.09
N ALA A 82 -4.90 -3.08 -8.42
CA ALA A 82 -3.96 -2.24 -7.68
C ALA A 82 -4.54 -1.72 -6.37
N TYR A 83 -3.69 -1.44 -5.39
CA TYR A 83 -4.10 -0.80 -4.14
C TYR A 83 -4.83 0.51 -4.38
N GLY A 84 -5.95 0.70 -3.68
CA GLY A 84 -6.86 1.84 -3.87
C GLY A 84 -7.87 1.67 -5.00
N THR A 85 -7.80 0.58 -5.79
CA THR A 85 -8.80 0.28 -6.82
C THR A 85 -9.91 -0.63 -6.30
N THR A 86 -10.98 -0.71 -7.07
CA THR A 86 -12.19 -1.47 -6.74
C THR A 86 -12.51 -2.47 -7.84
N CYS A 87 -13.09 -3.59 -7.44
CA CYS A 87 -13.58 -4.65 -8.31
C CYS A 87 -15.00 -5.03 -7.89
N GLU A 88 -15.66 -5.84 -8.71
CA GLU A 88 -16.99 -6.35 -8.47
C GLU A 88 -16.96 -7.87 -8.30
N THR A 89 -17.86 -8.36 -7.46
CA THR A 89 -18.02 -9.78 -7.15
C THR A 89 -19.47 -10.16 -7.38
N TRP A 90 -19.72 -11.35 -7.90
CA TRP A 90 -21.06 -11.86 -8.22
C TRP A 90 -21.15 -13.36 -7.97
N CYS A 91 -22.35 -13.91 -7.97
CA CYS A 91 -22.51 -15.35 -7.75
C CYS A 91 -21.93 -16.16 -8.92
N ALA A 92 -21.13 -17.18 -8.59
CA ALA A 92 -20.57 -18.09 -9.57
C ALA A 92 -21.67 -18.87 -10.29
N GLN A 93 -21.35 -19.45 -11.46
CA GLN A 93 -22.31 -20.29 -12.16
C GLN A 93 -22.82 -21.45 -11.28
N GLY A 94 -24.13 -21.65 -11.26
CA GLY A 94 -24.80 -22.66 -10.42
C GLY A 94 -25.29 -22.14 -9.07
N TYR A 95 -25.03 -20.86 -8.75
CA TYR A 95 -25.57 -20.18 -7.59
C TYR A 95 -26.54 -19.09 -8.02
N ASP A 96 -27.71 -19.03 -7.39
CA ASP A 96 -28.71 -18.00 -7.58
C ASP A 96 -28.42 -16.82 -6.64
N GLY A 97 -28.14 -15.67 -7.25
CA GLY A 97 -28.02 -14.37 -6.61
C GLY A 97 -29.01 -13.38 -7.20
N SER A 98 -30.16 -13.81 -7.71
CA SER A 98 -31.16 -12.95 -8.37
C SER A 98 -31.68 -11.80 -7.48
N GLN A 99 -31.57 -11.96 -6.16
CA GLN A 99 -31.88 -10.92 -5.16
C GLN A 99 -30.64 -10.12 -4.72
N SER A 100 -29.45 -10.54 -5.14
CA SER A 100 -28.15 -10.07 -4.70
C SER A 100 -27.49 -9.28 -5.82
N ARG A 101 -27.14 -8.02 -5.56
CA ARG A 101 -26.39 -7.22 -6.54
C ARG A 101 -24.91 -7.60 -6.49
N PRO A 102 -24.14 -7.37 -7.56
CA PRO A 102 -22.71 -7.50 -7.48
C PRO A 102 -22.16 -6.59 -6.37
N GLU A 103 -21.40 -7.19 -5.45
CA GLU A 103 -20.82 -6.49 -4.32
C GLU A 103 -19.48 -5.88 -4.73
N ARG A 104 -19.23 -4.66 -4.27
CA ARG A 104 -18.01 -3.92 -4.59
C ARG A 104 -16.95 -4.17 -3.54
N TRP A 105 -15.85 -4.76 -3.97
CA TRP A 105 -14.68 -4.98 -3.12
C TRP A 105 -13.61 -3.93 -3.43
N LYS A 106 -12.84 -3.57 -2.41
CA LYS A 106 -11.77 -2.58 -2.51
C LYS A 106 -10.45 -3.18 -2.07
N CYS A 107 -9.40 -3.00 -2.86
CA CYS A 107 -8.05 -3.37 -2.48
C CYS A 107 -7.47 -2.30 -1.55
N THR A 108 -7.84 -2.33 -0.27
CA THR A 108 -7.44 -1.30 0.71
C THR A 108 -7.04 -1.87 2.07
N SER A 109 -7.21 -3.17 2.31
CA SER A 109 -6.88 -3.79 3.59
C SER A 109 -5.39 -4.11 3.67
N LEU A 110 -4.65 -3.30 4.42
CA LEU A 110 -3.22 -3.47 4.69
C LEU A 110 -3.00 -4.33 5.93
N GLN A 111 -2.30 -5.46 5.75
CA GLN A 111 -1.87 -6.27 6.89
C GLN A 111 -0.53 -5.74 7.41
N ALA A 112 -0.52 -5.33 8.69
CA ALA A 112 0.63 -4.68 9.33
C ALA A 112 1.90 -5.56 9.37
N ASP A 113 1.75 -6.88 9.34
CA ASP A 113 2.86 -7.83 9.54
C ASP A 113 3.54 -8.30 8.23
N GLN A 114 2.98 -7.96 7.06
CA GLN A 114 3.38 -8.62 5.79
C GLN A 114 3.59 -7.65 4.62
N TRP A 115 3.34 -6.35 4.78
CA TRP A 115 3.27 -5.42 3.63
C TRP A 115 2.38 -5.96 2.49
N THR A 116 1.36 -6.73 2.84
CA THR A 116 0.41 -7.31 1.90
C THR A 116 -0.88 -6.53 1.92
N VAL A 117 -1.46 -6.38 0.73
CA VAL A 117 -2.80 -5.80 0.55
C VAL A 117 -3.79 -6.91 0.28
N THR A 118 -4.97 -6.77 0.87
CA THR A 118 -6.07 -7.71 0.74
C THR A 118 -7.33 -6.98 0.31
N LEU A 119 -8.20 -7.72 -0.36
CA LEU A 119 -9.51 -7.22 -0.75
C LEU A 119 -10.38 -7.08 0.50
N SER A 120 -11.10 -5.97 0.59
CA SER A 120 -12.05 -5.68 1.65
C SER A 120 -13.40 -5.38 1.03
N GLY A 121 -14.42 -6.12 1.42
CA GLY A 121 -15.79 -6.01 0.90
C GLY A 121 -16.71 -6.97 1.63
N ASN A 122 -17.99 -6.95 1.27
CA ASN A 122 -18.98 -7.90 1.75
C ASN A 122 -19.12 -9.03 0.72
N GLU A 123 -19.22 -10.27 1.19
CA GLU A 123 -19.53 -11.40 0.33
C GLU A 123 -20.98 -11.29 -0.17
N PRO A 124 -21.25 -11.46 -1.47
CA PRO A 124 -22.62 -11.48 -1.97
C PRO A 124 -23.38 -12.69 -1.41
N GLU A 125 -24.67 -12.50 -1.12
CA GLU A 125 -25.54 -13.58 -0.67
C GLU A 125 -25.86 -14.52 -1.85
N CYS A 126 -25.07 -15.58 -2.00
CA CYS A 126 -25.23 -16.58 -3.04
C CYS A 126 -25.82 -17.87 -2.46
N ALA A 127 -26.97 -18.31 -2.99
CA ALA A 127 -27.58 -19.59 -2.63
C ALA A 127 -27.38 -20.61 -3.76
N PRO A 128 -27.24 -21.92 -3.47
CA PRO A 128 -27.22 -22.92 -4.53
C PRO A 128 -28.53 -22.87 -5.32
N GLN A 129 -28.44 -22.82 -6.65
CA GLN A 129 -29.61 -22.80 -7.51
C GLN A 129 -30.39 -24.11 -7.31
N GLN A 130 -31.62 -24.04 -6.83
CA GLN A 130 -32.45 -25.25 -6.72
C GLN A 130 -32.78 -25.76 -8.12
N CYS A 131 -32.51 -27.05 -8.36
CA CYS A 131 -32.77 -27.75 -9.62
C CYS A 131 -34.26 -27.88 -9.92
#